data_AF-M2Z621-F1
#
_entry.id   AF-M2Z621-F1
#
_cell.length_a   1.000
_cell.length_b   1.000
_cell.length_c   1.000
_cell.angle_alpha   90.00
_cell.angle_beta   90.00
_cell.angle_gamma   90.00
#
_symmetry.space_group_name_H-M   'P 1'
#
loop_
_entity.id
_entity.type
_entity.pdbx_description
1 polymer ?
#
loop_
_entity_poly.entity_id
_entity_poly.type
_entity_poly.pdbx_seq_one_letter_code
_entity_poly.pdbx_strand_id
1 'polypeptide(L)'
;MSREAVHAAFASLKADFRDERFPVIAGRLAGESLAWGERLLKLFATAGRDALEAVDMLTRFWVVRYRGMPEPADLGGAGAGAAFVLAFTAFPYLDVMMDAWELGEVAGEHGPDRLTLHCLFDGEDQGTLVTALRAQGGWRFDLMGLYRDKAKALENFIELEFGAFDAFLDHYVAEHDLSFHTEQAWRPLAGQ
;
A
#
# COMPACT_ATOMS: atom_id res chain seq x y z
N MET A 1 -18.84 -21.34 10.48
CA MET A 1 -17.88 -20.22 10.57
C MET A 1 -18.39 -19.14 9.65
N SER A 2 -18.92 -18.03 10.17
CA SER A 2 -19.75 -17.17 9.30
C SER A 2 -18.92 -16.17 8.52
N ARG A 3 -19.15 -16.13 7.21
CA ARG A 3 -18.80 -15.04 6.28
C ARG A 3 -19.01 -13.65 6.90
N GLU A 4 -20.09 -13.49 7.67
CA GLU A 4 -20.42 -12.28 8.42
C GLU A 4 -19.27 -11.81 9.34
N ALA A 5 -18.57 -12.72 10.02
CA ALA A 5 -17.46 -12.36 10.89
C ALA A 5 -16.25 -11.83 10.11
N VAL A 6 -16.01 -12.34 8.90
CA VAL A 6 -14.96 -11.84 8.00
C VAL A 6 -15.33 -10.46 7.46
N HIS A 7 -16.57 -10.29 7.02
CA HIS A 7 -17.11 -9.02 6.56
C HIS A 7 -17.05 -7.94 7.65
N ALA A 8 -17.50 -8.25 8.87
CA ALA A 8 -17.44 -7.34 10.00
C ALA A 8 -15.99 -6.96 10.36
N ALA A 9 -15.07 -7.92 10.33
CA ALA A 9 -13.66 -7.63 10.52
C ALA A 9 -13.13 -6.71 9.42
N PHE A 10 -13.46 -6.96 8.15
CA PHE A 10 -13.01 -6.10 7.05
C PHE A 10 -13.57 -4.67 7.14
N ALA A 11 -14.85 -4.51 7.50
CA ALA A 11 -15.43 -3.20 7.77
C ALA A 11 -14.71 -2.46 8.92
N SER A 12 -14.33 -3.18 9.98
CA SER A 12 -13.50 -2.63 11.04
C SER A 12 -12.09 -2.25 10.57
N LEU A 13 -11.50 -3.01 9.63
CA LEU A 13 -10.19 -2.65 9.04
C LEU A 13 -10.29 -1.33 8.27
N LYS A 14 -11.36 -1.15 7.48
CA LYS A 14 -11.64 0.12 6.79
C LYS A 14 -11.79 1.29 7.76
N ALA A 15 -12.44 1.07 8.91
CA ALA A 15 -12.51 2.09 9.98
C ALA A 15 -11.12 2.43 10.53
N ASP A 16 -10.28 1.43 10.80
CA ASP A 16 -8.91 1.67 11.27
C ASP A 16 -8.08 2.48 10.25
N PHE A 17 -8.30 2.30 8.94
CA PHE A 17 -7.69 3.15 7.90
C PHE A 17 -8.16 4.60 7.97
N ARG A 18 -9.48 4.83 8.08
CA ARG A 18 -10.04 6.18 8.22
C ARG A 18 -9.56 6.91 9.48
N ASP A 19 -9.31 6.16 10.55
CA ASP A 19 -8.81 6.67 11.82
C ASP A 19 -7.26 6.68 11.89
N GLU A 20 -6.56 6.38 10.79
CA GLU A 20 -5.10 6.37 10.67
C GLU A 20 -4.39 5.51 11.73
N ARG A 21 -4.99 4.40 12.15
CA ARG A 21 -4.46 3.51 13.20
C ARG A 21 -3.41 2.56 12.67
N PHE A 22 -2.36 3.08 12.04
CA PHE A 22 -1.38 2.31 11.27
C PHE A 22 -0.78 1.09 11.98
N PRO A 23 -0.42 1.14 13.28
CA PRO A 23 0.08 -0.05 13.99
C PRO A 23 -0.96 -1.18 14.07
N VAL A 24 -2.25 -0.83 14.23
CA VAL A 24 -3.36 -1.80 14.28
C VAL A 24 -3.56 -2.41 12.89
N ILE A 25 -3.59 -1.58 11.85
CA ILE A 25 -3.74 -2.01 10.46
C ILE A 25 -2.62 -2.98 10.08
N ALA A 26 -1.36 -2.64 10.38
CA ALA A 26 -0.20 -3.48 10.08
C ALA A 26 -0.32 -4.89 10.71
N GLY A 27 -0.85 -4.99 11.93
CA GLY A 27 -1.12 -6.27 12.61
C GLY A 27 -2.20 -7.12 11.94
N ARG A 28 -3.00 -6.51 11.06
CA ARG A 28 -4.14 -7.11 10.36
C ARG A 28 -3.86 -7.42 8.88
N LEU A 29 -2.65 -7.17 8.40
CA LEU A 29 -2.24 -7.56 7.04
C LEU A 29 -1.80 -9.01 7.00
N ALA A 30 -1.96 -9.69 5.87
CA ALA A 30 -1.48 -11.06 5.65
C ALA A 30 -1.00 -11.24 4.20
N GLY A 31 -0.45 -12.42 3.91
CA GLY A 31 -0.15 -12.85 2.55
C GLY A 31 0.91 -12.00 1.86
N GLU A 32 0.67 -11.72 0.58
CA GLU A 32 1.58 -10.99 -0.29
C GLU A 32 1.83 -9.57 0.20
N SER A 33 0.85 -8.92 0.85
CA SER A 33 1.04 -7.59 1.44
C SER A 33 2.23 -7.54 2.41
N LEU A 34 2.46 -8.58 3.21
CA LEU A 34 3.61 -8.64 4.13
C LEU A 34 4.92 -8.86 3.36
N ALA A 35 4.93 -9.77 2.38
CA ALA A 35 6.11 -10.01 1.54
C ALA A 35 6.49 -8.75 0.74
N TRP A 36 5.49 -8.00 0.25
CA TRP A 36 5.68 -6.72 -0.41
C TRP A 36 6.24 -5.67 0.56
N GLY A 37 5.72 -5.59 1.79
CA GLY A 37 6.26 -4.77 2.86
C GLY A 37 7.75 -4.98 3.13
N GLU A 38 8.19 -6.24 3.19
CA GLU A 38 9.63 -6.56 3.32
C GLU A 38 10.44 -6.10 2.11
N ARG A 39 9.89 -6.27 0.90
CA ARG A 39 10.52 -5.79 -0.33
C ARG A 39 10.59 -4.27 -0.39
N LEU A 40 9.57 -3.57 0.09
CA LEU A 40 9.53 -2.12 0.19
C LEU A 40 10.66 -1.61 1.08
N LEU A 41 10.89 -2.20 2.25
CA LEU A 41 12.02 -1.82 3.12
C LEU A 41 13.37 -2.02 2.41
N LYS A 42 13.55 -3.13 1.69
CA LYS A 42 14.77 -3.36 0.88
C LYS A 42 14.94 -2.30 -0.20
N LEU A 43 13.87 -2.01 -0.97
CA LEU A 43 13.88 -0.97 -1.99
C LEU A 43 14.21 0.40 -1.38
N PHE A 44 13.60 0.73 -0.24
CA PHE A 44 13.84 1.98 0.48
C PHE A 44 15.28 2.10 0.99
N ALA A 45 15.94 1.02 1.37
CA ALA A 45 17.32 1.08 1.79
C ALA A 45 18.29 1.15 0.60
N THR A 46 18.11 0.27 -0.40
CA THR A 46 19.19 -0.07 -1.35
C THR A 46 18.92 0.28 -2.80
N ALA A 47 17.67 0.53 -3.21
CA ALA A 47 17.38 0.78 -4.62
C ALA A 47 17.96 2.13 -5.08
N GLY A 48 18.68 2.11 -6.20
CA GLY A 48 19.00 3.32 -6.97
C GLY A 48 17.94 3.60 -8.04
N ARG A 49 18.16 4.65 -8.83
CA ARG A 49 17.23 5.12 -9.87
C ARG A 49 16.68 4.01 -10.77
N ASP A 50 17.55 3.24 -11.43
CA ASP A 50 17.12 2.18 -12.36
C ASP A 50 16.19 1.15 -11.69
N ALA A 51 16.47 0.78 -10.44
CA ALA A 51 15.64 -0.17 -9.69
C ALA A 51 14.30 0.43 -9.27
N LEU A 52 14.26 1.73 -8.98
CA LEU A 52 13.04 2.47 -8.68
C LEU A 52 12.19 2.74 -9.94
N GLU A 53 12.84 2.89 -11.10
CA GLU A 53 12.16 3.01 -12.39
C GLU A 53 11.55 1.68 -12.87
N ALA A 54 12.08 0.55 -12.38
CA ALA A 54 11.55 -0.79 -12.68
C ALA A 54 10.37 -1.23 -11.80
N VAL A 55 9.94 -0.41 -10.83
CA VAL A 55 8.76 -0.67 -9.99
C VAL A 55 7.65 0.33 -10.29
N ASP A 56 6.46 0.00 -9.81
CA ASP A 56 5.26 0.83 -9.98
C ASP A 56 5.45 2.23 -9.37
N MET A 57 4.69 3.20 -9.89
CA MET A 57 4.82 4.60 -9.49
C MET A 57 4.45 4.85 -8.03
N LEU A 58 3.58 4.05 -7.40
CA LEU A 58 3.23 4.21 -5.99
C LEU A 58 4.39 3.80 -5.08
N THR A 59 5.02 2.66 -5.37
CA THR A 59 6.26 2.22 -4.72
C THR A 59 7.35 3.27 -4.88
N ARG A 60 7.56 3.73 -6.13
CA ARG A 60 8.56 4.73 -6.47
C ARG A 60 8.32 6.02 -5.69
N PHE A 61 7.09 6.51 -5.72
CA PHE A 61 6.65 7.71 -5.00
C PHE A 61 6.90 7.60 -3.50
N TRP A 62 6.50 6.49 -2.88
CA TRP A 62 6.75 6.23 -1.47
C TRP A 62 8.26 6.32 -1.14
N VAL A 63 9.13 5.65 -1.90
CA VAL A 63 10.58 5.69 -1.65
C VAL A 63 11.14 7.10 -1.79
N VAL A 64 10.89 7.75 -2.93
CA VAL A 64 11.50 9.07 -3.22
C VAL A 64 10.97 10.13 -2.25
N ARG A 65 9.69 10.07 -1.86
CA ARG A 65 9.09 11.00 -0.91
C ARG A 65 9.80 10.95 0.44
N TYR A 66 10.01 9.76 0.99
CA TYR A 66 10.62 9.61 2.31
C TYR A 66 12.14 9.82 2.31
N ARG A 67 12.83 9.54 1.19
CA ARG A 67 14.26 9.82 1.06
C ARG A 67 14.56 11.28 0.73
N GLY A 68 13.68 11.97 0.00
CA GLY A 68 13.93 13.32 -0.47
C GLY A 68 13.71 14.40 0.58
N MET A 69 13.18 14.07 1.76
CA MET A 69 13.12 14.99 2.89
C MET A 69 14.54 15.46 3.33
N PRO A 70 14.68 16.62 4.01
CA PRO A 70 15.99 17.13 4.44
C PRO A 70 16.77 16.11 5.28
N GLU A 71 16.04 15.40 6.13
CA GLU A 71 16.49 14.19 6.79
C GLU A 71 15.64 13.02 6.27
N PRO A 72 16.25 12.02 5.60
CA PRO A 72 15.53 10.82 5.20
C PRO A 72 14.86 10.15 6.39
N ALA A 73 13.68 9.57 6.17
CA ALA A 73 13.00 8.82 7.23
C ALA A 73 13.84 7.62 7.71
N ASP A 74 13.92 7.43 9.03
CA ASP A 74 14.46 6.22 9.63
C ASP A 74 13.37 5.14 9.71
N LEU A 75 13.52 4.12 8.86
CA LEU A 75 12.64 2.94 8.83
C LEU A 75 13.33 1.67 9.35
N GLY A 76 14.50 1.78 10.00
CA GLY A 76 15.28 0.62 10.46
C GLY A 76 14.55 -0.27 11.47
N GLY A 77 13.60 0.31 12.22
CA GLY A 77 12.72 -0.41 13.16
C GLY A 77 11.36 -0.81 12.59
N ALA A 78 11.04 -0.45 11.35
CA ALA A 78 9.72 -0.70 10.77
C ALA A 78 9.57 -2.18 10.39
N GLY A 79 8.48 -2.81 10.85
CA GLY A 79 8.09 -4.14 10.39
C GLY A 79 7.47 -4.10 8.98
N ALA A 80 7.45 -5.26 8.31
CA ALA A 80 6.88 -5.41 6.98
C ALA A 80 5.46 -4.83 6.82
N GLY A 81 4.58 -5.11 7.78
CA GLY A 81 3.22 -4.57 7.76
C GLY A 81 3.17 -3.04 7.84
N ALA A 82 4.04 -2.43 8.65
CA ALA A 82 4.12 -0.97 8.74
C ALA A 82 4.62 -0.36 7.43
N ALA A 83 5.66 -0.97 6.82
CA ALA A 83 6.16 -0.54 5.52
C ALA A 83 5.09 -0.63 4.42
N PHE A 84 4.32 -1.72 4.38
CA PHE A 84 3.21 -1.86 3.45
C PHE A 84 2.16 -0.76 3.67
N VAL A 85 1.72 -0.51 4.91
CA VAL A 85 0.74 0.54 5.20
C VAL A 85 1.24 1.90 4.75
N LEU A 86 2.49 2.26 5.07
CA LEU A 86 3.10 3.54 4.68
C LEU A 86 3.16 3.72 3.16
N ALA A 87 3.45 2.66 2.40
CA ALA A 87 3.44 2.71 0.94
C ALA A 87 2.00 2.75 0.38
N PHE A 88 1.11 1.94 0.95
CA PHE A 88 -0.29 1.85 0.56
C PHE A 88 -1.03 3.19 0.72
N THR A 89 -0.71 3.95 1.77
CA THR A 89 -1.28 5.29 2.05
C THR A 89 -0.35 6.43 1.60
N ALA A 90 0.67 6.14 0.79
CA ALA A 90 1.65 7.16 0.41
C ALA A 90 1.03 8.32 -0.38
N PHE A 91 -0.05 8.06 -1.12
CA PHE A 91 -0.80 9.07 -1.88
C PHE A 91 -2.26 9.09 -1.41
N PRO A 92 -2.62 9.96 -0.43
CA PRO A 92 -3.91 9.92 0.26
C PRO A 92 -5.14 10.09 -0.63
N TYR A 93 -4.99 10.75 -1.79
CA TYR A 93 -6.09 10.89 -2.77
C TYR A 93 -6.65 9.55 -3.25
N LEU A 94 -5.89 8.46 -3.13
CA LEU A 94 -6.34 7.11 -3.49
C LEU A 94 -6.96 6.34 -2.33
N ASP A 95 -7.01 6.89 -1.12
CA ASP A 95 -7.59 6.19 0.04
C ASP A 95 -9.09 5.96 -0.10
N VAL A 96 -9.77 6.77 -0.92
CA VAL A 96 -11.15 6.54 -1.36
C VAL A 96 -11.33 5.15 -2.00
N MET A 97 -10.29 4.58 -2.61
CA MET A 97 -10.36 3.23 -3.17
C MET A 97 -10.50 2.17 -2.07
N MET A 98 -9.93 2.38 -0.88
CA MET A 98 -10.15 1.49 0.27
C MET A 98 -11.60 1.59 0.77
N ASP A 99 -12.17 2.79 0.74
CA ASP A 99 -13.57 3.01 1.10
C ASP A 99 -14.56 2.40 0.09
N ALA A 100 -14.22 2.40 -1.20
CA ALA A 100 -15.03 1.77 -2.25
C ALA A 100 -14.87 0.24 -2.33
N TRP A 101 -13.84 -0.32 -1.70
CA TRP A 101 -13.55 -1.76 -1.76
C TRP A 101 -14.40 -2.55 -0.77
N GLU A 102 -15.06 -3.61 -1.23
CA GLU A 102 -15.98 -4.43 -0.44
C GLU A 102 -15.72 -5.92 -0.66
N LEU A 103 -15.86 -6.72 0.40
CA LEU A 103 -15.81 -8.17 0.24
C LEU A 103 -17.15 -8.66 -0.33
N GLY A 104 -17.08 -9.42 -1.42
CA GLY A 104 -18.22 -10.05 -2.06
C GLY A 104 -18.49 -11.47 -1.57
N GLU A 105 -18.85 -12.33 -2.52
CA GLU A 105 -19.13 -13.75 -2.31
C GLU A 105 -17.85 -14.55 -2.01
N VAL A 106 -18.01 -15.71 -1.36
CA VAL A 106 -16.90 -16.62 -1.08
C VAL A 106 -16.49 -17.32 -2.38
N ALA A 107 -15.25 -17.09 -2.81
CA ALA A 107 -14.64 -17.74 -3.97
C ALA A 107 -14.09 -19.13 -3.62
N GLY A 108 -13.66 -19.32 -2.36
CA GLY A 108 -13.12 -20.61 -1.90
C GLY A 108 -12.93 -20.70 -0.40
N GLU A 109 -13.07 -21.92 0.12
CA GLU A 109 -12.83 -22.27 1.52
C GLU A 109 -11.60 -23.19 1.61
N HIS A 110 -10.64 -22.84 2.46
CA HIS A 110 -9.37 -23.56 2.58
C HIS A 110 -9.15 -24.06 4.02
N GLY A 111 -10.22 -24.59 4.61
CA GLY A 111 -10.28 -24.95 6.03
C GLY A 111 -10.91 -23.84 6.89
N PRO A 112 -10.99 -24.03 8.22
CA PRO A 112 -11.65 -23.06 9.09
C PRO A 112 -10.93 -21.70 9.06
N ASP A 113 -9.61 -21.71 9.09
CA ASP A 113 -8.86 -20.47 9.32
C ASP A 113 -8.57 -19.66 8.06
N ARG A 114 -9.11 -20.03 6.90
CA ARG A 114 -8.81 -19.35 5.63
C ARG A 114 -10.00 -19.35 4.66
N LEU A 115 -10.40 -18.14 4.26
CA LEU A 115 -11.37 -17.91 3.18
C LEU A 115 -10.73 -17.07 2.08
N THR A 116 -11.17 -17.33 0.85
CA THR A 116 -10.91 -16.48 -0.31
C THR A 116 -12.24 -15.89 -0.75
N LEU A 117 -12.31 -14.56 -0.87
CA LEU A 117 -13.53 -13.85 -1.24
C LEU A 117 -13.29 -13.05 -2.52
N HIS A 118 -14.33 -12.94 -3.34
CA HIS A 118 -14.39 -11.93 -4.40
C HIS A 118 -14.35 -10.54 -3.77
N CYS A 119 -13.79 -9.58 -4.50
CA CYS A 119 -13.80 -8.20 -4.10
C CYS A 119 -14.58 -7.36 -5.10
N LEU A 120 -15.45 -6.52 -4.55
CA LEU A 120 -16.26 -5.58 -5.29
C LEU A 120 -15.63 -4.20 -5.17
N PHE A 121 -15.64 -3.46 -6.26
CA PHE A 121 -15.29 -2.05 -6.30
C PHE A 121 -16.54 -1.27 -6.70
N ASP A 122 -17.06 -0.45 -5.79
CA ASP A 122 -18.34 0.24 -5.97
C ASP A 122 -19.49 -0.71 -6.38
N GLY A 123 -19.53 -1.89 -5.73
CA GLY A 123 -20.53 -2.93 -5.99
C GLY A 123 -20.26 -3.84 -7.19
N GLU A 124 -19.22 -3.58 -7.99
CA GLU A 124 -18.89 -4.39 -9.18
C GLU A 124 -17.73 -5.36 -8.92
N ASP A 125 -17.91 -6.65 -9.25
CA ASP A 125 -16.83 -7.64 -9.20
C ASP A 125 -15.90 -7.45 -10.40
N GLN A 126 -14.66 -7.00 -10.14
CA GLN A 126 -13.63 -6.80 -11.16
C GLN A 126 -12.65 -7.98 -11.25
N GLY A 127 -12.93 -9.10 -10.56
CA GLY A 127 -12.12 -10.32 -10.58
C GLY A 127 -10.98 -10.35 -9.57
N THR A 128 -10.86 -9.32 -8.72
CA THR A 128 -9.87 -9.30 -7.64
C THR A 128 -10.32 -10.19 -6.49
N LEU A 129 -9.39 -10.99 -5.95
CA LEU A 129 -9.64 -11.86 -4.79
C LEU A 129 -8.91 -11.34 -3.56
N VAL A 130 -9.56 -11.48 -2.40
CA VAL A 130 -8.97 -11.20 -1.08
C VAL A 130 -8.88 -12.50 -0.28
N THR A 131 -7.69 -12.78 0.24
CA THR A 131 -7.51 -13.86 1.23
C THR A 131 -7.71 -13.30 2.63
N ALA A 132 -8.68 -13.87 3.35
CA ALA A 132 -8.89 -13.65 4.78
C ALA A 132 -8.30 -14.83 5.57
N LEU A 133 -7.37 -14.54 6.47
CA LEU A 133 -6.69 -15.52 7.32
C LEU A 133 -7.00 -15.25 8.80
N ARG A 134 -7.46 -16.26 9.52
CA ARG A 134 -7.65 -16.18 10.96
C ARG A 134 -6.31 -16.32 11.69
N ALA A 135 -6.07 -15.43 12.64
CA ALA A 135 -4.94 -15.46 13.56
C ALA A 135 -5.43 -15.25 15.00
N GLN A 136 -4.53 -15.35 15.99
CA GLN A 136 -4.87 -15.21 17.41
C GLN A 136 -5.55 -13.86 17.76
N GLY A 137 -5.30 -12.81 16.96
CA GLY A 137 -5.90 -11.48 17.12
C GLY A 137 -7.13 -11.19 16.23
N GLY A 138 -7.69 -12.19 15.56
CA GLY A 138 -8.83 -12.02 14.64
C GLY A 138 -8.47 -12.26 13.17
N TRP A 139 -9.26 -11.70 12.27
CA TRP A 139 -9.06 -11.86 10.82
C TRP A 139 -8.04 -10.86 10.27
N ARG A 140 -7.14 -11.38 9.43
CA ARG A 140 -6.13 -10.65 8.68
C ARG A 140 -6.40 -10.75 7.20
N PHE A 141 -6.01 -9.74 6.43
CA PHE A 141 -6.36 -9.60 5.01
C PHE A 141 -5.13 -9.33 4.16
N ASP A 142 -5.10 -9.96 2.99
CA ASP A 142 -4.14 -9.60 1.95
C ASP A 142 -4.73 -8.51 1.06
N LEU A 143 -4.18 -7.30 1.15
CA LEU A 143 -4.63 -6.09 0.43
C LEU A 143 -3.85 -5.86 -0.87
N MET A 144 -3.04 -6.83 -1.31
CA MET A 144 -2.14 -6.62 -2.46
C MET A 144 -2.91 -6.39 -3.77
N GLY A 145 -4.11 -6.96 -3.91
CA GLY A 145 -5.02 -6.65 -5.02
C GLY A 145 -5.30 -5.15 -5.11
N LEU A 146 -5.81 -4.56 -4.03
CA LEU A 146 -6.09 -3.12 -3.96
C LEU A 146 -4.82 -2.26 -4.09
N TYR A 147 -3.68 -2.70 -3.56
CA TYR A 147 -2.42 -2.00 -3.78
C TYR A 147 -2.10 -1.84 -5.27
N ARG A 148 -2.23 -2.93 -6.06
CA ARG A 148 -1.98 -2.88 -7.50
C ARG A 148 -2.96 -1.97 -8.22
N ASP A 149 -4.22 -1.99 -7.80
CA ASP A 149 -5.24 -1.10 -8.37
C ASP A 149 -4.92 0.37 -8.07
N LYS A 150 -4.50 0.69 -6.83
CA LYS A 150 -4.01 2.03 -6.47
C LYS A 150 -2.78 2.43 -7.28
N ALA A 151 -1.81 1.53 -7.44
CA ALA A 151 -0.60 1.79 -8.20
C ALA A 151 -0.91 2.10 -9.67
N LYS A 152 -1.83 1.35 -10.29
CA LYS A 152 -2.31 1.60 -11.65
C LYS A 152 -3.08 2.91 -11.76
N ALA A 153 -3.91 3.24 -10.78
CA ALA A 153 -4.64 4.51 -10.75
C ALA A 153 -3.69 5.71 -10.69
N LEU A 154 -2.64 5.63 -9.85
CA LEU A 154 -1.60 6.66 -9.79
C LEU A 154 -0.83 6.77 -11.10
N GLU A 155 -0.44 5.65 -11.70
CA GLU A 155 0.27 5.63 -12.98
C GLU A 155 -0.55 6.32 -14.08
N ASN A 156 -1.83 5.95 -14.23
CA ASN A 156 -2.73 6.59 -15.19
C ASN A 156 -2.86 8.10 -14.93
N PHE A 157 -3.01 8.52 -13.67
CA PHE A 157 -3.09 9.94 -13.31
C PHE A 157 -1.81 10.69 -13.69
N ILE A 158 -0.63 10.12 -13.37
CA ILE A 158 0.66 10.72 -13.68
C ILE A 158 0.85 10.85 -15.19
N GLU A 159 0.55 9.81 -15.96
CA GLU A 159 0.68 9.82 -17.40
C GLU A 159 -0.26 10.83 -18.07
N LEU A 160 -1.51 10.93 -17.62
CA LEU A 160 -2.51 11.82 -18.21
C LEU A 160 -2.25 13.29 -17.87
N GLU A 161 -1.91 13.60 -16.62
CA GLU A 161 -1.81 14.99 -16.14
C GLU A 161 -0.40 15.57 -16.25
N PHE A 162 0.63 14.72 -16.13
CA PHE A 162 2.03 15.17 -16.05
C PHE A 162 2.93 14.56 -17.14
N GLY A 163 2.50 13.47 -17.79
CA GLY A 163 3.24 12.75 -18.82
C GLY A 163 4.42 11.91 -18.30
N ALA A 164 5.04 12.30 -17.18
CA ALA A 164 6.16 11.57 -16.59
C ALA A 164 6.21 11.73 -15.06
N PHE A 165 6.80 10.75 -14.40
CA PHE A 165 6.93 10.71 -12.95
C PHE A 165 7.73 11.91 -12.38
N ASP A 166 8.83 12.31 -13.03
CA ASP A 166 9.66 13.44 -12.55
C ASP A 166 8.86 14.76 -12.57
N ALA A 167 8.05 15.00 -13.60
CA ALA A 167 7.19 16.17 -13.69
C ALA A 167 6.09 16.17 -12.61
N PHE A 168 5.51 15.00 -12.33
CA PHE A 168 4.58 14.83 -11.21
C PHE A 168 5.26 15.11 -9.86
N LEU A 169 6.47 14.59 -9.63
CA LEU A 169 7.20 14.80 -8.38
C LEU A 169 7.54 16.27 -8.16
N ASP A 170 8.01 16.96 -9.21
CA ASP A 170 8.29 18.40 -9.16
C ASP A 170 7.03 19.20 -8.83
N HIS A 171 5.91 18.86 -9.45
CA HIS A 171 4.62 19.50 -9.14
C HIS A 171 4.19 19.24 -7.70
N TYR A 172 4.23 17.98 -7.25
CA TYR A 172 3.85 17.57 -5.90
C TYR A 172 4.67 18.29 -4.83
N VAL A 173 6.00 18.38 -5.03
CA VAL A 173 6.91 19.09 -4.11
C VAL A 173 6.56 20.58 -4.04
N ALA A 174 6.29 21.21 -5.19
CA ALA A 174 5.94 22.62 -5.26
C ALA A 174 4.56 22.92 -4.64
N GLU A 175 3.55 22.09 -4.94
CA GLU A 175 2.19 22.24 -4.42
C GLU A 175 2.14 22.12 -2.89
N HIS A 176 2.96 21.24 -2.32
CA HIS A 176 3.02 20.99 -0.88
C HIS A 176 4.10 21.78 -0.14
N ASP A 177 4.80 22.71 -0.81
CA ASP A 177 5.87 23.56 -0.25
C ASP A 177 6.93 22.74 0.53
N LEU A 178 7.35 21.61 -0.05
CA LEU A 178 8.26 20.69 0.61
C LEU A 178 9.72 21.13 0.41
N SER A 179 10.46 21.16 1.51
CA SER A 179 11.93 21.15 1.43
C SER A 179 12.37 19.77 0.95
N PHE A 180 12.81 19.68 -0.32
CA PHE A 180 13.05 18.40 -0.99
C PHE A 180 14.41 18.35 -1.70
N HIS A 181 15.11 17.22 -1.59
CA HIS A 181 16.39 16.93 -2.21
C HIS A 181 16.25 15.83 -3.26
N THR A 182 15.95 16.22 -4.50
CA THR A 182 15.70 15.29 -5.61
C THR A 182 16.85 14.30 -5.83
N GLU A 183 18.10 14.79 -5.87
CA GLU A 183 19.27 13.93 -6.03
C GLU A 183 19.43 12.87 -4.93
N GLN A 184 19.08 13.22 -3.69
CA GLN A 184 19.10 12.29 -2.56
C GLN A 184 17.97 11.26 -2.68
N ALA A 185 16.79 11.69 -3.09
CA ALA A 185 15.60 10.85 -3.21
C ALA A 185 15.83 9.60 -4.08
N TRP A 186 16.66 9.73 -5.12
CA TRP A 186 16.97 8.66 -6.08
C TRP A 186 18.17 7.80 -5.69
N ARG A 187 18.96 8.20 -4.68
CA ARG A 187 20.16 7.47 -4.27
C ARG A 187 19.82 6.47 -3.17
N PRO A 188 20.46 5.28 -3.17
CA PRO A 188 20.42 4.39 -2.02
C PRO A 188 20.85 5.12 -0.74
N LEU A 189 20.25 4.75 0.39
CA LEU A 189 20.76 5.19 1.69
C LEU A 189 22.09 4.45 1.88
N ALA A 190 23.21 5.18 1.84
CA ALA A 190 24.54 4.59 2.00
C ALA A 190 24.58 3.77 3.30
N GLY A 191 25.13 2.55 3.23
CA GLY A 191 25.01 1.52 4.25
C GLY A 191 25.08 2.04 5.69
N GLN A 192 23.96 1.91 6.39
CA GLN A 192 23.94 1.87 7.85
C GLN A 192 24.38 0.48 8.31
#